data_AF-A0A3M5V8P8-F1
#
_entry.id   AF-A0A3M5V8P8-F1
#
_cell.length_a   1.000
_cell.length_b   1.000
_cell.length_c   1.000
_cell.angle_alpha   90.00
_cell.angle_beta   90.00
_cell.angle_gamma   90.00
#
_symmetry.space_group_name_H-M   'P 1'
#
loop_
_entity.id
_entity.type
_entity.pdbx_description
1 polymer ?
#
loop_
_entity_poly.entity_id
_entity_poly.type
_entity_poly.pdbx_seq_one_letter_code
_entity_poly.pdbx_strand_id
1 'polypeptide(L)'
;EYWKPEDSALLFCLLNFSQSSNLQEELSALVLAQKVGVDKLAWLTPSAPDEPVPLAEADKLKGVNLSQITGLAGLETVGQQLRSLNALGVTTSSNWAIGPQRSRSGKSLLANDIAAQPQAPSPWNYVQIRAPKYQAVGASIAGLPTLLSGFNGKVAWSMSAVKGDTQDLFLEKVKRQGNALYYENNGKWLPAGVRNETFFIKGQRSIREVVYETRHGALLNSSQALTSGLGLALQTADFKDDKSLDAFFDLSRAQNAGKASDATREIRAIALNMIFADASNIGWQV
;
A
#
# COMPACT_ATOMS: atom_id res chain seq x y z
N GLU A 1 -8.29 18.15 17.94
CA GLU A 1 -6.92 18.70 17.88
C GLU A 1 -6.74 19.43 16.55
N TYR A 2 -5.74 20.30 16.43
CA TYR A 2 -5.43 20.97 15.16
C TYR A 2 -4.59 20.05 14.26
N TRP A 3 -4.81 20.16 12.95
CA TRP A 3 -4.06 19.43 11.92
C TRP A 3 -2.57 19.79 11.97
N LYS A 4 -1.70 18.79 11.88
CA LYS A 4 -0.25 18.91 11.87
C LYS A 4 0.34 18.36 10.56
N PRO A 5 1.57 18.75 10.18
CA PRO A 5 2.24 18.18 9.00
C PRO A 5 2.35 16.65 9.03
N GLU A 6 2.50 16.06 10.22
CA GLU A 6 2.55 14.61 10.41
C GLU A 6 1.24 13.93 9.99
N ASP A 7 0.09 14.59 10.18
CA ASP A 7 -1.21 14.03 9.76
C ASP A 7 -1.28 13.89 8.23
N SER A 8 -0.63 14.80 7.49
CA SER A 8 -0.48 14.70 6.04
C SER A 8 0.43 13.55 5.61
N ALA A 9 1.52 13.32 6.33
CA ALA A 9 2.40 12.17 6.09
C ALA A 9 1.68 10.85 6.39
N LEU A 10 0.89 10.80 7.47
CA LEU A 10 0.07 9.63 7.81
C LEU A 10 -1.01 9.34 6.76
N LEU A 11 -1.64 10.37 6.17
CA LEU A 11 -2.52 10.18 5.03
C LEU A 11 -1.80 9.61 3.81
N PHE A 12 -0.55 9.99 3.58
CA PHE A 12 0.25 9.43 2.49
C PHE A 12 0.60 7.95 2.76
N CYS A 13 0.94 7.61 4.00
CA CYS A 13 1.10 6.21 4.42
C CYS A 13 -0.19 5.42 4.25
N LEU A 14 -1.35 6.01 4.57
CA LEU A 14 -2.66 5.38 4.40
C LEU A 14 -3.03 5.18 2.93
N LEU A 15 -2.69 6.14 2.06
CA LEU A 15 -2.78 5.99 0.61
C LEU A 15 -1.90 4.82 0.15
N ASN A 16 -0.62 4.79 0.53
CA ASN A 16 0.27 3.70 0.16
C ASN A 16 -0.29 2.34 0.60
N PHE A 17 -0.70 2.24 1.87
CA PHE A 17 -1.32 1.03 2.43
C PHE A 17 -2.55 0.57 1.64
N SER A 18 -3.34 1.50 1.08
CA SER A 18 -4.52 1.19 0.25
C SER A 18 -4.21 0.75 -1.18
N GLN A 19 -3.01 1.03 -1.70
CA GLN A 19 -2.62 0.63 -3.05
C GLN A 19 -2.09 -0.80 -3.10
N SER A 20 -1.61 -1.33 -1.97
CA SER A 20 -1.21 -2.72 -1.83
C SER A 20 -2.43 -3.65 -1.82
N SER A 21 -2.33 -4.80 -2.47
CA SER A 21 -3.34 -5.86 -2.41
C SER A 21 -2.89 -7.11 -1.64
N ASN A 22 -1.60 -7.21 -1.32
CA ASN A 22 -0.98 -8.40 -0.74
C ASN A 22 -1.67 -8.91 0.53
N LEU A 23 -1.88 -8.06 1.54
CA LEU A 23 -2.51 -8.49 2.80
C LEU A 23 -3.85 -9.18 2.56
N GLN A 24 -4.68 -8.65 1.67
CA GLN A 24 -5.99 -9.22 1.37
C GLN A 24 -5.86 -10.51 0.56
N GLU A 25 -4.99 -10.52 -0.44
CA GLU A 25 -4.74 -11.70 -1.29
C GLU A 25 -4.21 -12.87 -0.45
N GLU A 26 -3.27 -12.60 0.45
CA GLU A 26 -2.66 -13.62 1.32
C GLU A 26 -3.60 -14.11 2.41
N LEU A 27 -4.39 -13.23 3.05
CA LEU A 27 -5.44 -13.66 3.98
C LEU A 27 -6.46 -14.56 3.28
N SER A 28 -6.93 -14.16 2.10
CA SER A 28 -7.88 -14.96 1.32
C SER A 28 -7.24 -16.27 0.83
N ALA A 29 -5.97 -16.27 0.44
CA ALA A 29 -5.24 -17.48 0.08
C ALA A 29 -5.14 -18.47 1.25
N LEU A 30 -4.83 -17.99 2.46
CA LEU A 30 -4.81 -18.82 3.66
C LEU A 30 -6.20 -19.38 4.00
N VAL A 31 -7.26 -18.58 3.88
CA VAL A 31 -8.65 -19.05 4.08
C VAL A 31 -9.03 -20.11 3.06
N LEU A 32 -8.68 -19.90 1.77
CA LEU A 32 -8.92 -20.87 0.72
C LEU A 32 -8.16 -22.17 0.97
N ALA A 33 -6.86 -22.09 1.28
CA ALA A 33 -6.03 -23.25 1.58
C ALA A 33 -6.56 -24.06 2.79
N GLN A 34 -7.06 -23.37 3.82
CA GLN A 34 -7.69 -24.03 4.97
C GLN A 34 -8.98 -24.78 4.59
N LYS A 35 -9.77 -24.26 3.64
CA LYS A 35 -11.05 -24.84 3.22
C LYS A 35 -10.90 -25.98 2.20
N VAL A 36 -10.02 -25.82 1.21
CA VAL A 36 -9.96 -26.73 0.06
C VAL A 36 -8.69 -27.57 0.00
N GLY A 37 -7.70 -27.27 0.84
CA GLY A 37 -6.37 -27.88 0.87
C GLY A 37 -5.33 -27.08 0.07
N VAL A 38 -4.08 -27.10 0.55
CA VAL A 38 -2.94 -26.39 -0.05
C VAL A 38 -2.70 -26.81 -1.51
N ASP A 39 -2.85 -28.10 -1.84
CA ASP A 39 -2.60 -28.62 -3.19
C ASP A 39 -3.54 -28.02 -4.27
N LYS A 40 -4.68 -27.45 -3.86
CA LYS A 40 -5.63 -26.78 -4.77
C LYS A 40 -5.43 -25.27 -4.85
N LEU A 41 -4.65 -24.69 -3.93
CA LEU A 41 -4.52 -23.23 -3.82
C LEU A 41 -4.04 -22.61 -5.13
N ALA A 42 -2.95 -23.12 -5.69
CA ALA A 42 -2.35 -22.60 -6.91
C ALA A 42 -3.31 -22.62 -8.13
N TRP A 43 -4.27 -23.56 -8.15
CA TRP A 43 -5.29 -23.65 -9.20
C TRP A 43 -6.45 -22.67 -9.01
N LEU A 44 -6.69 -22.22 -7.78
CA LEU A 44 -7.72 -21.23 -7.44
C LEU A 44 -7.20 -19.79 -7.47
N THR A 45 -5.87 -19.62 -7.43
CA THR A 45 -5.18 -18.32 -7.51
C THR A 45 -4.16 -18.31 -8.66
N PRO A 46 -4.58 -18.57 -9.92
CA PRO A 46 -3.68 -18.45 -11.06
C PRO A 46 -3.26 -16.99 -11.26
N SER A 47 -2.06 -16.77 -11.79
CA SER A 47 -1.55 -15.43 -12.13
C SER A 47 -2.07 -14.98 -13.49
N ALA A 48 -1.21 -14.78 -14.49
CA ALA A 48 -1.62 -14.39 -15.84
C ALA A 48 -1.97 -15.61 -16.72
N PRO A 49 -2.83 -15.47 -17.76
CA PRO A 49 -3.25 -16.57 -18.63
C PRO A 49 -2.10 -17.36 -19.28
N ASP A 50 -0.95 -16.72 -19.50
CA ASP A 50 0.22 -17.29 -20.15
C ASP A 50 1.36 -17.64 -19.17
N GLU A 51 1.11 -17.57 -17.87
CA GLU A 51 2.08 -17.90 -16.83
C GLU A 51 1.87 -19.32 -16.28
N PRO A 52 2.95 -20.02 -15.89
CA PRO A 52 2.82 -21.32 -15.25
C PRO A 52 2.12 -21.19 -13.89
N VAL A 53 1.31 -22.19 -13.54
CA VAL A 53 0.65 -22.28 -12.24
C VAL A 53 1.70 -22.17 -11.11
N PRO A 54 1.53 -21.28 -10.11
CA PRO A 54 2.55 -20.98 -9.11
C PRO A 54 2.61 -22.05 -8.00
N LEU A 55 2.92 -23.29 -8.37
CA LEU A 55 2.98 -24.42 -7.45
C LEU A 55 4.01 -24.21 -6.34
N ALA A 56 5.14 -23.56 -6.64
CA ALA A 56 6.19 -23.29 -5.67
C ALA A 56 5.71 -22.43 -4.48
N GLU A 57 4.78 -21.50 -4.71
CA GLU A 57 4.23 -20.65 -3.66
C GLU A 57 3.27 -21.44 -2.75
N ALA A 58 2.37 -22.23 -3.34
CA ALA A 58 1.50 -23.11 -2.56
C ALA A 58 2.31 -24.15 -1.76
N ASP A 59 3.40 -24.66 -2.34
CA ASP A 59 4.26 -25.66 -1.70
C ASP A 59 4.91 -25.17 -0.41
N LYS A 60 5.09 -23.85 -0.22
CA LYS A 60 5.59 -23.27 1.04
C LYS A 60 4.67 -23.57 2.23
N LEU A 61 3.37 -23.83 1.98
CA LEU A 61 2.39 -24.15 3.01
C LEU A 61 2.27 -25.67 3.27
N LYS A 62 2.95 -26.53 2.49
CA LYS A 62 2.88 -27.98 2.69
C LYS A 62 3.42 -28.37 4.07
N GLY A 63 2.66 -29.20 4.77
CA GLY A 63 2.98 -29.64 6.14
C GLY A 63 2.69 -28.59 7.22
N VAL A 64 2.26 -27.37 6.86
CA VAL A 64 1.80 -26.38 7.83
C VAL A 64 0.36 -26.70 8.22
N ASN A 65 0.10 -26.86 9.52
CA ASN A 65 -1.25 -27.05 10.02
C ASN A 65 -1.98 -25.70 10.13
N LEU A 66 -2.61 -25.26 9.04
CA LEU A 66 -3.34 -23.98 8.97
C LEU A 66 -4.53 -23.87 9.94
N SER A 67 -5.00 -24.98 10.53
CA SER A 67 -6.00 -24.93 11.61
C SER A 67 -5.47 -24.28 12.90
N GLN A 68 -4.15 -24.16 13.05
CA GLN A 68 -3.50 -23.48 14.17
C GLN A 68 -3.50 -21.95 14.06
N ILE A 69 -3.99 -21.39 12.94
CA ILE A 69 -4.16 -19.95 12.78
C ILE A 69 -5.51 -19.56 13.39
N THR A 70 -5.49 -18.97 14.58
CA THR A 70 -6.71 -18.54 15.27
C THR A 70 -7.27 -17.26 14.65
N GLY A 71 -8.59 -17.21 14.50
CA GLY A 71 -9.31 -16.02 14.04
C GLY A 71 -9.13 -15.66 12.55
N LEU A 72 -8.56 -16.53 11.73
CA LEU A 72 -8.25 -16.25 10.32
C LEU A 72 -9.43 -15.71 9.50
N ALA A 73 -10.61 -16.36 9.57
CA ALA A 73 -11.81 -15.88 8.87
C ALA A 73 -12.31 -14.51 9.39
N GLY A 74 -12.12 -14.25 10.68
CA GLY A 74 -12.41 -12.94 11.27
C GLY A 74 -11.45 -11.87 10.74
N LEU A 75 -10.16 -12.19 10.61
CA LEU A 75 -9.17 -11.29 10.02
C LEU A 75 -9.44 -11.01 8.55
N GLU A 76 -9.83 -12.00 7.76
CA GLU A 76 -10.26 -11.78 6.38
C GLU A 76 -11.45 -10.80 6.32
N THR A 77 -12.43 -10.98 7.20
CA THR A 77 -13.59 -10.08 7.29
C THR A 77 -13.18 -8.65 7.66
N VAL A 78 -12.28 -8.50 8.64
CA VAL A 78 -11.74 -7.19 9.04
C VAL A 78 -10.91 -6.56 7.92
N GLY A 79 -10.11 -7.34 7.18
CA GLY A 79 -9.35 -6.88 6.02
C GLY A 79 -10.26 -6.27 4.95
N GLN A 80 -11.36 -6.94 4.65
CA GLN A 80 -12.38 -6.42 3.72
C GLN A 80 -13.05 -5.15 4.23
N GLN A 81 -13.36 -5.08 5.54
CA GLN A 81 -13.89 -3.86 6.15
C GLN A 81 -12.89 -2.71 6.08
N LEU A 82 -11.61 -2.93 6.39
CA LEU A 82 -10.56 -1.91 6.31
C LEU A 82 -10.43 -1.36 4.89
N ARG A 83 -10.46 -2.23 3.88
CA ARG A 83 -10.46 -1.81 2.47
C ARG A 83 -11.67 -0.93 2.12
N SER A 84 -12.85 -1.26 2.65
CA SER A 84 -14.06 -0.46 2.42
C SER A 84 -14.03 0.90 3.12
N LEU A 85 -13.32 1.01 4.25
CA LEU A 85 -13.19 2.25 5.02
C LEU A 85 -12.11 3.17 4.44
N ASN A 86 -11.04 2.60 3.89
CA ASN A 86 -9.93 3.34 3.31
C ASN A 86 -10.11 3.55 1.79
N ALA A 87 -10.91 4.54 1.41
CA ALA A 87 -11.20 4.87 0.01
C ALA A 87 -10.14 5.74 -0.68
N LEU A 88 -8.93 5.84 -0.13
CA LEU A 88 -7.85 6.62 -0.74
C LEU A 88 -7.27 5.96 -2.00
N GLY A 89 -7.34 4.63 -2.06
CA GLY A 89 -6.75 3.83 -3.12
C GLY A 89 -7.37 4.06 -4.50
N VAL A 90 -6.58 3.81 -5.53
CA VAL A 90 -7.01 3.84 -6.93
C VAL A 90 -7.41 2.41 -7.31
N THR A 91 -8.66 2.23 -7.73
CA THR A 91 -9.20 0.89 -8.03
C THR A 91 -8.77 0.43 -9.42
N THR A 92 -8.81 1.34 -10.39
CA THR A 92 -8.34 1.14 -11.76
C THR A 92 -7.78 2.44 -12.31
N SER A 93 -6.78 2.34 -13.17
CA SER A 93 -6.19 3.52 -13.80
C SER A 93 -5.66 3.18 -15.19
N SER A 94 -5.59 4.18 -16.05
CA SER A 94 -4.99 4.09 -17.37
C SER A 94 -4.29 5.39 -17.69
N ASN A 95 -3.00 5.32 -18.00
CA ASN A 95 -2.19 6.45 -18.40
C ASN A 95 -1.44 6.12 -19.69
N TRP A 96 -1.40 7.07 -20.62
CA TRP A 96 -0.68 6.93 -21.87
C TRP A 96 -0.06 8.26 -22.29
N ALA A 97 1.06 8.15 -23.01
CA ALA A 97 1.72 9.30 -23.62
C ALA A 97 2.03 9.04 -25.09
N ILE A 98 1.88 10.08 -25.91
CA ILE A 98 2.25 10.09 -27.32
C ILE A 98 3.39 11.07 -27.49
N GLY A 99 4.54 10.59 -27.96
CA GLY A 99 5.69 11.45 -28.26
C GLY A 99 5.43 12.37 -29.47
N PRO A 100 6.19 13.46 -29.62
CA PRO A 100 5.92 14.49 -30.62
C PRO A 100 5.91 13.95 -32.06
N GLN A 101 6.77 12.98 -32.36
CA GLN A 101 6.88 12.33 -33.68
C GLN A 101 5.62 11.57 -34.11
N ARG A 102 4.74 11.23 -33.17
CA ARG A 102 3.47 10.52 -33.40
C ARG A 102 2.24 11.40 -33.16
N SER A 103 2.44 12.66 -32.82
CA SER A 103 1.37 13.63 -32.55
C SER A 103 1.14 14.54 -33.76
N ARG A 104 -0.13 14.90 -34.04
CA ARG A 104 -0.45 15.84 -35.13
C ARG A 104 0.11 17.24 -34.89
N SER A 105 0.22 17.66 -33.63
CA SER A 105 0.73 18.98 -33.24
C SER A 105 2.26 19.07 -33.22
N GLY A 106 2.97 17.95 -33.37
CA GLY A 106 4.41 17.88 -33.16
C GLY A 106 4.84 18.10 -31.69
N LYS A 107 3.92 17.89 -30.73
CA LYS A 107 4.13 18.05 -29.28
C LYS A 107 3.64 16.83 -28.53
N SER A 108 4.31 16.48 -27.44
CA SER A 108 3.87 15.34 -26.62
C SER A 108 2.45 15.54 -26.09
N LEU A 109 1.70 14.44 -26.02
CA LEU A 109 0.39 14.38 -25.36
C LEU A 109 0.47 13.39 -24.21
N LEU A 110 -0.17 13.72 -23.10
CA LEU A 110 -0.33 12.83 -21.94
C LEU A 110 -1.81 12.80 -21.57
N ALA A 111 -2.34 11.61 -21.39
CA ALA A 111 -3.68 11.40 -20.88
C ALA A 111 -3.64 10.43 -19.70
N ASN A 112 -4.56 10.63 -18.78
CA ASN A 112 -4.67 9.88 -17.55
C ASN A 112 -6.13 9.74 -17.16
N ASP A 113 -6.49 8.54 -16.75
CA ASP A 113 -7.76 8.21 -16.14
C ASP A 113 -7.47 7.47 -14.82
N ILE A 114 -7.96 8.02 -13.73
CA ILE A 114 -7.83 7.45 -12.38
C ILE A 114 -9.26 7.24 -11.88
N ALA A 115 -9.62 5.98 -11.65
CA ALA A 115 -10.84 5.62 -10.97
C ALA A 115 -10.53 5.32 -9.50
N ALA A 116 -11.19 6.05 -8.61
CA ALA A 116 -11.21 5.77 -7.18
C ALA A 116 -12.60 5.28 -6.78
N GLN A 117 -12.71 4.68 -5.60
CA GLN A 117 -14.01 4.24 -5.09
C GLN A 117 -14.93 5.46 -4.89
N PRO A 118 -16.16 5.46 -5.45
CA PRO A 118 -17.10 6.56 -5.24
C PRO A 118 -17.48 6.70 -3.77
N GLN A 119 -17.20 7.86 -3.17
CA GLN A 119 -17.57 8.21 -1.80
C GLN A 119 -17.96 9.68 -1.71
N ALA A 120 -18.86 10.02 -0.79
CA ALA A 120 -19.24 11.39 -0.47
C ALA A 120 -18.88 11.72 1.00
N PRO A 121 -18.03 12.72 1.26
CA PRO A 121 -17.25 13.49 0.28
C PRO A 121 -16.15 12.63 -0.38
N SER A 122 -15.77 12.99 -1.62
CA SER A 122 -14.65 12.34 -2.31
C SER A 122 -13.33 12.73 -1.63
N PRO A 123 -12.44 11.76 -1.33
CA PRO A 123 -11.10 12.11 -0.84
C PRO A 123 -10.26 12.78 -1.93
N TRP A 124 -10.50 12.42 -3.20
CA TRP A 124 -9.84 12.98 -4.38
C TRP A 124 -10.49 14.29 -4.82
N ASN A 125 -9.68 15.31 -5.02
CA ASN A 125 -10.09 16.66 -5.38
C ASN A 125 -9.19 17.25 -6.46
N TYR A 126 -9.78 17.95 -7.42
CA TYR A 126 -9.03 18.77 -8.37
C TYR A 126 -8.73 20.12 -7.74
N VAL A 127 -7.45 20.48 -7.74
CA VAL A 127 -6.98 21.75 -7.17
C VAL A 127 -6.09 22.48 -8.17
N GLN A 128 -6.18 23.81 -8.13
CA GLN A 128 -5.18 24.69 -8.72
C GLN A 128 -4.46 25.41 -7.59
N ILE A 129 -3.15 25.23 -7.53
CA ILE A 129 -2.30 25.90 -6.56
C ILE A 129 -1.53 26.98 -7.31
N ARG A 130 -1.64 28.23 -6.84
CA ARG A 130 -0.92 29.38 -7.40
C ARG A 130 -0.29 30.19 -6.27
N ALA A 131 1.03 30.29 -6.30
CA ALA A 131 1.85 31.13 -5.45
C ALA A 131 2.93 31.82 -6.29
N PRO A 132 3.63 32.87 -5.80
CA PRO A 132 4.55 33.66 -6.62
C PRO A 132 5.64 32.86 -7.37
N LYS A 133 6.06 31.71 -6.83
CA LYS A 133 7.10 30.83 -7.41
C LYS A 133 6.59 29.41 -7.69
N TYR A 134 5.29 29.18 -7.65
CA TYR A 134 4.71 27.85 -7.79
C TYR A 134 3.35 27.92 -8.48
N GLN A 135 3.17 27.16 -9.56
CA GLN A 135 1.87 27.02 -10.19
C GLN A 135 1.72 25.59 -10.70
N ALA A 136 0.68 24.91 -10.24
CA ALA A 136 0.33 23.58 -10.72
C ALA A 136 -1.17 23.34 -10.58
N VAL A 137 -1.69 22.49 -11.46
CA VAL A 137 -3.10 22.08 -11.50
C VAL A 137 -3.14 20.57 -11.58
N GLY A 138 -4.00 19.93 -10.78
CA GLY A 138 -4.07 18.47 -10.80
C GLY A 138 -5.01 17.89 -9.76
N ALA A 139 -4.91 16.58 -9.60
CA ALA A 139 -5.60 15.82 -8.58
C ALA A 139 -4.73 15.72 -7.30
N SER A 140 -5.37 15.92 -6.16
CA SER A 140 -4.80 15.73 -4.83
C SER A 140 -5.79 15.00 -3.93
N ILE A 141 -5.32 14.49 -2.81
CA ILE A 141 -6.16 13.96 -1.74
C ILE A 141 -6.26 15.01 -0.65
N ALA A 142 -7.45 15.22 -0.11
CA ALA A 142 -7.67 16.17 0.98
C ALA A 142 -6.71 15.89 2.14
N GLY A 143 -5.88 16.86 2.51
CA GLY A 143 -4.86 16.75 3.55
C GLY A 143 -3.45 16.40 3.04
N LEU A 144 -3.27 16.01 1.77
CA LEU A 144 -1.93 15.85 1.18
C LEU A 144 -1.41 17.19 0.60
N PRO A 145 -0.14 17.57 0.87
CA PRO A 145 0.43 18.83 0.40
C PRO A 145 1.00 18.73 -1.02
N THR A 146 0.45 17.85 -1.87
CA THR A 146 1.02 17.55 -3.18
C THR A 146 -0.01 17.13 -4.22
N LEU A 147 0.41 17.12 -5.49
CA LEU A 147 -0.37 16.72 -6.65
C LEU A 147 0.11 15.36 -7.16
N LEU A 148 -0.76 14.35 -7.06
CA LEU A 148 -0.44 12.98 -7.46
C LEU A 148 -0.49 12.80 -8.98
N SER A 149 -1.25 13.64 -9.68
CA SER A 149 -1.29 13.73 -11.14
C SER A 149 -1.70 15.14 -11.54
N GLY A 150 -1.11 15.70 -12.59
CA GLY A 150 -1.37 17.08 -12.96
C GLY A 150 -0.39 17.65 -13.98
N PHE A 151 -0.34 18.97 -14.06
CA PHE A 151 0.61 19.70 -14.88
C PHE A 151 0.96 21.05 -14.27
N ASN A 152 2.16 21.56 -14.57
CA ASN A 152 2.65 22.85 -14.10
C ASN A 152 2.84 23.89 -15.22
N GLY A 153 2.33 23.58 -16.41
CA GLY A 153 2.47 24.39 -17.63
C GLY A 153 3.74 24.10 -18.43
N LYS A 154 4.69 23.30 -17.91
CA LYS A 154 5.90 22.85 -18.61
C LYS A 154 5.95 21.33 -18.74
N VAL A 155 5.56 20.65 -17.66
CA VAL A 155 5.51 19.20 -17.55
C VAL A 155 4.11 18.80 -17.10
N ALA A 156 3.59 17.72 -17.68
CA ALA A 156 2.46 16.96 -17.17
C ALA A 156 2.96 15.62 -16.62
N TRP A 157 2.32 15.12 -15.56
CA TRP A 157 2.60 13.82 -14.97
C TRP A 157 1.31 13.12 -14.57
N SER A 158 1.35 11.80 -14.63
CA SER A 158 0.28 10.92 -14.18
C SER A 158 0.84 9.72 -13.44
N MET A 159 -0.03 9.10 -12.65
CA MET A 159 0.29 7.91 -11.90
C MET A 159 -0.81 6.86 -12.07
N SER A 160 -0.39 5.61 -12.09
CA SER A 160 -1.25 4.43 -11.94
C SER A 160 -0.65 3.51 -10.89
N ALA A 161 -1.50 2.76 -10.17
CA ALA A 161 -1.02 1.81 -9.19
C ALA A 161 -0.36 0.61 -9.88
N VAL A 162 0.87 0.27 -9.49
CA VAL A 162 1.56 -0.95 -9.96
C VAL A 162 0.95 -2.20 -9.35
N LYS A 163 0.32 -2.05 -8.17
CA LYS A 163 0.00 -3.17 -7.26
C LYS A 163 1.26 -3.98 -6.94
N GLY A 164 2.35 -3.26 -6.67
CA GLY A 164 3.62 -3.88 -6.32
C GLY A 164 3.54 -4.61 -4.99
N ASP A 165 4.36 -5.64 -4.86
CA ASP A 165 4.49 -6.41 -3.63
C ASP A 165 5.18 -5.57 -2.55
N THR A 166 4.41 -5.13 -1.56
CA THR A 166 4.83 -4.11 -0.57
C THR A 166 4.45 -4.45 0.86
N GLN A 167 3.75 -5.57 1.04
CA GLN A 167 3.32 -6.10 2.33
C GLN A 167 3.40 -7.61 2.27
N ASP A 168 3.88 -8.24 3.34
CA ASP A 168 4.01 -9.70 3.43
C ASP A 168 3.39 -10.19 4.74
N LEU A 169 2.64 -11.29 4.67
CA LEU A 169 2.07 -11.98 5.82
C LEU A 169 2.95 -13.17 6.22
N PHE A 170 3.54 -13.09 7.40
CA PHE A 170 4.38 -14.14 7.96
C PHE A 170 3.61 -15.03 8.93
N LEU A 171 3.76 -16.35 8.74
CA LEU A 171 3.33 -17.36 9.69
C LEU A 171 4.40 -17.56 10.76
N GLU A 172 4.13 -17.04 11.96
CA GLU A 172 5.02 -17.10 13.10
C GLU A 172 4.59 -18.20 14.06
N LYS A 173 5.46 -19.16 14.37
CA LYS A 173 5.16 -20.08 15.48
C LYS A 173 5.27 -19.30 16.78
N VAL A 174 4.19 -19.29 17.55
CA VAL A 174 4.11 -18.56 18.80
C VAL A 174 3.85 -19.49 19.97
N LYS A 175 4.31 -19.08 21.15
CA LYS A 175 3.95 -19.69 22.42
C LYS A 175 3.94 -18.65 23.53
N ARG A 176 3.03 -18.80 24.48
CA ARG A 176 2.97 -18.00 25.69
C ARG A 176 3.68 -18.72 26.83
N GLN A 177 4.53 -18.00 27.56
CA GLN A 177 5.19 -18.48 28.77
C GLN A 177 5.01 -17.42 29.86
N GLY A 178 4.21 -17.76 30.88
CA GLY A 178 3.73 -16.77 31.85
C GLY A 178 2.94 -15.66 31.16
N ASN A 179 3.33 -14.41 31.41
CA ASN A 179 2.66 -13.23 30.83
C ASN A 179 3.27 -12.76 29.50
N ALA A 180 4.34 -13.41 29.01
CA ALA A 180 5.04 -13.01 27.79
C ALA A 180 4.69 -13.93 26.62
N LEU A 181 4.63 -13.35 25.43
CA LEU A 181 4.51 -14.07 24.16
C LEU A 181 5.91 -14.21 23.54
N TYR A 182 6.20 -15.39 23.00
CA TYR A 182 7.44 -15.71 22.31
C TYR A 182 7.14 -16.18 20.89
N TYR A 183 8.04 -15.92 19.96
CA TYR A 183 8.01 -16.43 18.59
C TYR A 183 9.29 -17.22 18.28
N GLU A 184 9.20 -18.21 17.39
CA GLU A 184 10.35 -19.01 16.95
C GLU A 184 11.07 -18.33 15.77
N ASN A 185 12.37 -18.10 15.91
CA ASN A 185 13.25 -17.62 14.85
C ASN A 185 14.48 -18.54 14.76
N ASN A 186 14.62 -19.25 13.64
CA ASN A 186 15.73 -20.20 13.39
C ASN A 186 15.95 -21.19 14.56
N GLY A 187 14.86 -21.79 15.07
CA GLY A 187 14.88 -22.77 16.17
C GLY A 187 15.06 -22.17 17.57
N LYS A 188 15.14 -20.84 17.70
CA LYS A 188 15.26 -20.14 18.99
C LYS A 188 13.96 -19.41 19.30
N TRP A 189 13.51 -19.51 20.54
CA TRP A 189 12.36 -18.75 21.03
C TRP A 189 12.80 -17.38 21.52
N LEU A 190 12.31 -16.32 20.88
CA LEU A 190 12.58 -14.92 21.21
C LEU A 190 11.31 -14.26 21.76
N PRO A 191 11.42 -13.35 22.74
CA PRO A 191 10.26 -12.61 23.21
C PRO A 191 9.72 -11.71 22.10
N ALA A 192 8.41 -11.68 21.93
CA ALA A 192 7.75 -10.71 21.08
C ALA A 192 7.82 -9.31 21.73
N GLY A 193 7.98 -8.27 20.90
CA GLY A 193 7.83 -6.88 21.32
C GLY A 193 6.40 -6.63 21.81
N VAL A 194 6.23 -5.69 22.74
CA VAL A 194 4.93 -5.35 23.33
C VAL A 194 4.72 -3.85 23.22
N ARG A 195 3.64 -3.45 22.55
CA ARG A 195 3.20 -2.05 22.44
C ARG A 195 1.78 -1.93 23.01
N ASN A 196 1.60 -1.01 23.95
CA ASN A 196 0.27 -0.72 24.50
C ASN A 196 -0.34 0.43 23.72
N GLU A 197 -1.43 0.16 22.99
CA GLU A 197 -2.16 1.15 22.22
C GLU A 197 -3.40 1.63 22.99
N THR A 198 -3.72 2.91 22.85
CA THR A 198 -4.94 3.51 23.41
C THR A 198 -5.75 4.17 22.31
N PHE A 199 -6.94 3.64 22.04
CA PHE A 199 -7.87 4.18 21.08
C PHE A 199 -8.88 5.09 21.78
N PHE A 200 -8.85 6.38 21.47
CA PHE A 200 -9.79 7.36 22.00
C PHE A 200 -11.07 7.38 21.15
N ILE A 201 -12.20 7.06 21.77
CA ILE A 201 -13.50 6.99 21.08
C ILE A 201 -14.35 8.17 21.49
N LYS A 202 -14.85 8.93 20.51
CA LYS A 202 -15.70 10.10 20.76
C LYS A 202 -16.94 9.69 21.55
N GLY A 203 -17.12 10.29 22.73
CA GLY A 203 -18.27 10.04 23.61
C GLY A 203 -18.24 8.71 24.36
N GLN A 204 -17.14 7.94 24.30
CA GLN A 204 -17.01 6.67 24.99
C GLN A 204 -15.68 6.59 25.76
N ARG A 205 -15.53 5.54 26.59
CA ARG A 205 -14.25 5.25 27.25
C ARG A 205 -13.23 4.80 26.22
N SER A 206 -11.98 5.19 26.44
CA SER A 206 -10.86 4.72 25.61
C SER A 206 -10.71 3.21 25.69
N ILE A 207 -10.42 2.57 24.56
CA ILE A 207 -10.07 1.14 24.50
C ILE A 207 -8.54 1.05 24.59
N ARG A 208 -8.03 0.11 25.39
CA ARG A 208 -6.60 -0.18 25.49
C ARG A 208 -6.36 -1.59 24.98
N GLU A 209 -5.45 -1.71 24.03
CA GLU A 209 -5.08 -3.00 23.42
C GLU A 209 -3.58 -3.22 23.52
N VAL A 210 -3.20 -4.49 23.66
CA VAL A 210 -1.79 -4.89 23.64
C VAL A 210 -1.48 -5.45 22.25
N VAL A 211 -0.62 -4.76 21.52
CA VAL A 211 -0.09 -5.21 20.23
C VAL A 211 1.23 -5.94 20.47
N TYR A 212 1.34 -7.17 19.95
CA TYR A 212 2.58 -7.94 19.98
C TYR A 212 3.26 -7.86 18.62
N GLU A 213 4.58 -7.72 18.60
CA GLU A 213 5.36 -7.58 17.37
C GLU A 213 6.49 -8.62 17.31
N THR A 214 6.68 -9.23 16.15
CA THR A 214 7.87 -10.05 15.86
C THR A 214 8.85 -9.25 15.01
N ARG A 215 9.92 -9.90 14.56
CA ARG A 215 10.84 -9.29 13.58
C ARG A 215 10.18 -8.92 12.25
N HIS A 216 9.03 -9.52 11.93
CA HIS A 216 8.26 -9.27 10.71
C HIS A 216 7.05 -8.36 10.96
N GLY A 217 7.01 -7.64 12.09
CA GLY A 217 5.96 -6.66 12.38
C GLY A 217 4.85 -7.17 13.31
N ALA A 218 3.72 -6.47 13.29
CA ALA A 218 2.65 -6.68 14.26
C ALA A 218 1.84 -7.95 14.00
N LEU A 219 1.55 -8.69 15.07
CA LEU A 219 0.69 -9.87 15.04
C LEU A 219 -0.78 -9.45 14.93
N LEU A 220 -1.38 -9.68 13.76
CA LEU A 220 -2.75 -9.30 13.42
C LEU A 220 -3.79 -10.05 14.26
N ASN A 221 -3.53 -11.31 14.61
CA ASN A 221 -4.41 -12.13 15.46
C ASN A 221 -4.07 -12.06 16.96
N SER A 222 -3.33 -11.05 17.40
CA SER A 222 -2.95 -10.89 18.82
C SER A 222 -4.14 -10.79 19.78
N SER A 223 -5.25 -10.20 19.34
CA SER A 223 -6.51 -10.09 20.10
C SER A 223 -7.21 -11.42 20.38
N GLN A 224 -6.84 -12.51 19.69
CA GLN A 224 -7.38 -13.86 19.89
C GLN A 224 -6.73 -14.58 21.09
N ALA A 225 -6.04 -13.86 21.97
CA ALA A 225 -5.34 -14.39 23.15
C ALA A 225 -4.40 -15.56 22.79
N LEU A 226 -3.46 -15.32 21.86
CA LEU A 226 -2.51 -16.33 21.40
C LEU A 226 -1.77 -17.00 22.57
N THR A 227 -2.00 -18.31 22.74
CA THR A 227 -1.34 -19.16 23.74
C THR A 227 -0.29 -20.07 23.11
N SER A 228 -0.60 -20.66 21.96
CA SER A 228 0.31 -21.44 21.12
C SER A 228 -0.25 -21.56 19.69
N GLY A 229 0.57 -21.98 18.73
CA GLY A 229 0.15 -22.18 17.34
C GLY A 229 0.80 -21.18 16.40
N LEU A 230 0.01 -20.65 15.45
CA LEU A 230 0.50 -19.74 14.41
C LEU A 230 -0.07 -18.33 14.59
N GLY A 231 0.83 -17.36 14.79
CA GLY A 231 0.57 -15.94 14.68
C GLY A 231 0.72 -15.45 13.24
N LEU A 232 -0.03 -14.43 12.87
CA LEU A 232 0.08 -13.76 11.57
C LEU A 232 0.73 -12.40 11.74
N ALA A 233 2.01 -12.27 11.38
CA ALA A 233 2.73 -11.00 11.43
C ALA A 233 2.64 -10.30 10.07
N LEU A 234 2.28 -9.01 10.06
CA LEU A 234 2.30 -8.20 8.84
C LEU A 234 3.58 -7.39 8.76
N GLN A 235 4.39 -7.68 7.75
CA GLN A 235 5.55 -6.88 7.39
C GLN A 235 5.15 -5.87 6.32
N THR A 236 5.60 -4.64 6.47
CA THR A 236 5.51 -3.60 5.42
C THR A 236 6.91 -3.07 5.14
N ALA A 237 7.08 -2.39 4.00
CA ALA A 237 8.30 -1.66 3.74
C ALA A 237 8.61 -0.63 4.84
N ASP A 238 9.90 -0.46 5.15
CA ASP A 238 10.39 0.57 6.07
C ASP A 238 10.59 1.89 5.30
N PHE A 239 9.96 2.95 5.77
CA PHE A 239 9.99 4.28 5.16
C PHE A 239 10.88 5.26 5.93
N LYS A 240 11.80 4.75 6.76
CA LYS A 240 12.80 5.59 7.41
C LYS A 240 13.59 6.39 6.38
N ASP A 241 13.67 7.70 6.61
CA ASP A 241 14.35 8.67 5.74
C ASP A 241 13.77 8.77 4.31
N ASP A 242 12.54 8.31 4.09
CA ASP A 242 11.85 8.41 2.80
C ASP A 242 11.59 9.88 2.40
N LYS A 243 11.66 10.15 1.09
CA LYS A 243 11.52 11.50 0.49
C LYS A 243 10.40 11.59 -0.54
N SER A 244 9.46 10.65 -0.56
CA SER A 244 8.46 10.58 -1.63
C SER A 244 7.58 11.82 -1.70
N LEU A 245 7.18 12.40 -0.55
CA LEU A 245 6.40 13.64 -0.53
C LEU A 245 7.20 14.83 -1.07
N ASP A 246 8.49 14.93 -0.73
CA ASP A 246 9.40 15.93 -1.31
C ASP A 246 9.58 15.70 -2.82
N ALA A 247 9.73 14.45 -3.24
CA ALA A 247 9.86 14.06 -4.64
C ALA A 247 8.63 14.43 -5.47
N PHE A 248 7.40 14.24 -4.95
CA PHE A 248 6.20 14.74 -5.61
C PHE A 248 6.16 16.27 -5.68
N PHE A 249 6.63 16.96 -4.63
CA PHE A 249 6.73 18.41 -4.65
C PHE A 249 7.76 18.89 -5.70
N ASP A 250 8.91 18.24 -5.81
CA ASP A 250 9.93 18.49 -6.83
C ASP A 250 9.42 18.22 -8.24
N LEU A 251 8.71 17.10 -8.43
CA LEU A 251 8.05 16.74 -9.69
C LEU A 251 7.08 17.84 -10.13
N SER A 252 6.27 18.35 -9.21
CA SER A 252 5.33 19.43 -9.51
C SER A 252 6.01 20.76 -9.91
N ARG A 253 7.31 20.90 -9.65
CA ARG A 253 8.16 22.05 -10.05
C ARG A 253 9.08 21.73 -11.23
N ALA A 254 9.04 20.51 -11.77
CA ALA A 254 9.93 20.08 -12.84
C ALA A 254 9.82 21.00 -14.07
N GLN A 255 10.97 21.33 -14.65
CA GLN A 255 11.06 22.25 -15.78
C GLN A 255 11.03 21.56 -17.14
N ASN A 256 11.26 20.25 -17.17
CA ASN A 256 11.30 19.39 -18.34
C ASN A 256 11.19 17.92 -17.91
N ALA A 257 11.01 17.01 -18.88
CA ALA A 257 10.87 15.58 -18.62
C ALA A 257 12.11 14.96 -17.94
N GLY A 258 13.31 15.49 -18.19
CA GLY A 258 14.53 15.05 -17.50
C GLY A 258 14.46 15.31 -15.99
N LYS A 259 14.03 16.51 -15.59
CA LYS A 259 13.82 16.84 -14.17
C LYS A 259 12.63 16.13 -13.54
N ALA A 260 11.61 15.82 -14.33
CA ALA A 260 10.53 14.95 -13.88
C ALA A 260 11.07 13.55 -13.59
N SER A 261 11.89 12.99 -14.49
CA SER A 261 12.53 11.68 -14.30
C SER A 261 13.40 11.64 -13.04
N ASP A 262 14.24 12.66 -12.83
CA ASP A 262 15.07 12.79 -11.61
C ASP A 262 14.21 12.75 -10.34
N ALA A 263 13.12 13.54 -10.30
CA ALA A 263 12.21 13.58 -9.16
C ALA A 263 11.47 12.26 -8.94
N THR A 264 10.96 11.62 -10.00
CA THR A 264 10.20 10.37 -9.88
C THR A 264 11.01 9.22 -9.30
N ARG A 265 12.34 9.19 -9.47
CA ARG A 265 13.21 8.15 -8.87
C ARG A 265 13.33 8.24 -7.35
N GLU A 266 12.97 9.38 -6.77
CA GLU A 266 12.97 9.60 -5.32
C GLU A 266 11.59 9.30 -4.69
N ILE A 267 10.60 8.90 -5.48
CA ILE A 267 9.33 8.33 -4.98
C ILE A 267 9.57 6.85 -4.70
N ARG A 268 9.66 6.46 -3.42
CA ARG A 268 10.04 5.10 -3.00
C ARG A 268 9.03 4.46 -2.06
N ALA A 269 8.29 5.26 -1.30
CA ALA A 269 7.33 4.75 -0.33
C ALA A 269 6.05 4.19 -0.96
N ILE A 270 5.77 4.50 -2.23
CA ILE A 270 4.56 4.05 -2.94
C ILE A 270 4.93 3.55 -4.34
N ALA A 271 4.51 2.33 -4.67
CA ALA A 271 4.80 1.71 -5.96
C ALA A 271 3.84 2.22 -7.05
N LEU A 272 4.35 3.08 -7.93
CA LEU A 272 3.55 3.77 -8.94
C LEU A 272 4.18 3.65 -10.32
N ASN A 273 3.33 3.42 -11.32
CA ASN A 273 3.67 3.57 -12.71
C ASN A 273 3.44 5.05 -13.07
N MET A 274 4.55 5.78 -13.17
CA MET A 274 4.58 7.21 -13.44
C MET A 274 4.86 7.45 -14.92
N ILE A 275 3.97 8.19 -15.58
CA ILE A 275 4.20 8.71 -16.94
C ILE A 275 4.30 10.22 -16.84
N PHE A 276 5.25 10.81 -17.54
CA PHE A 276 5.42 12.26 -17.59
C PHE A 276 5.78 12.72 -19.00
N ALA A 277 5.41 13.95 -19.32
CA ALA A 277 5.67 14.54 -20.64
C ALA A 277 5.95 16.03 -20.52
N ASP A 278 6.97 16.49 -21.24
CA ASP A 278 7.11 17.90 -21.63
C ASP A 278 6.75 18.07 -23.11
N ALA A 279 6.86 19.28 -23.64
CA ALA A 279 6.50 19.60 -25.02
C ALA A 279 7.19 18.73 -26.10
N SER A 280 8.35 18.14 -25.81
CA SER A 280 9.22 17.44 -26.76
C SER A 280 9.57 16.00 -26.35
N ASN A 281 9.32 15.63 -25.10
CA ASN A 281 9.75 14.34 -24.54
C ASN A 281 8.60 13.70 -23.76
N ILE A 282 8.65 12.38 -23.72
CA ILE A 282 7.85 11.54 -22.83
C ILE A 282 8.80 10.69 -22.00
N GLY A 283 8.37 10.29 -20.81
CA GLY A 283 9.11 9.38 -19.96
C GLY A 283 8.19 8.50 -19.14
N TRP A 284 8.76 7.40 -18.69
CA TRP A 284 8.08 6.37 -17.92
C TRP A 284 9.03 5.90 -16.81
N GLN A 285 8.50 5.79 -15.59
CA GLN A 285 9.20 5.28 -14.42
C GLN A 285 8.24 4.35 -13.67
N VAL A 286 8.75 3.22 -13.21
CA VAL A 286 8.10 2.31 -12.26
C VAL A 286 8.96 2.19 -11.02
#